data_AF-A0ABD3HFH7-F1
#
_entry.id   AF-A0ABD3HFH7-F1
#
_cell.length_a   1.000
_cell.length_b   1.000
_cell.length_c   1.000
_cell.angle_alpha   90.00
_cell.angle_beta   90.00
_cell.angle_gamma   90.00
#
_symmetry.space_group_name_H-M   'P 1'
#
loop_
_entity.id
_entity.type
_entity.pdbx_description
1 polymer ?
#
loop_
_entity_poly.entity_id
_entity_poly.type
_entity_poly.pdbx_seq_one_letter_code
_entity_poly.pdbx_strand_id
1 'polypeptide(L)'
;MLTTAVKEGLQGPSQKIIDLENELNTKFRVQNAEARDKKYLTLETEESKVEFNPMRFWRERFPSKGKRKKNDIVTLTVRFQSVHRVKTAAESLGLSAFDTSDIQCYSLDIGTDMLSKLVVGTDRGAVLQLKTQIEKQQEEAARLERQEKKKAARLERQEMKAKAQKLAAQFGPGEGTLKDVVGEWYIQSRDISDEWPQFGTDFVMFIYFHKMENDCDHSDEERSDYSDSDEDGSAEFDGTELIWANFEMGVLTGVLHASEHLPPIASFPWGPIPFVWRGRESGEGQIQVDMNYGTKNTGTVTFLGPTQLKGELYGFYGVLKFKGYKISTDPGNTAPEEWHGLDYRKWIKWS
;
A
#
# COMPACT_ATOMS: atom_id res chain seq x y z
N MET A 1 -5.81 -25.54 -43.51
CA MET A 1 -5.06 -24.70 -44.47
C MET A 1 -4.00 -25.47 -45.25
N LEU A 2 -3.27 -26.44 -44.66
CA LEU A 2 -2.30 -27.29 -45.39
C LEU A 2 -2.92 -28.17 -46.49
N THR A 3 -4.19 -28.56 -46.36
CA THR A 3 -4.91 -29.40 -47.34
C THR A 3 -5.33 -28.66 -48.61
N THR A 4 -5.35 -27.31 -48.60
CA THR A 4 -5.71 -26.51 -49.77
C THR A 4 -4.47 -26.19 -50.63
N ALA A 5 -3.29 -26.00 -50.02
CA ALA A 5 -2.04 -25.69 -50.73
C ALA A 5 -1.48 -26.86 -51.57
N VAL A 6 -1.76 -28.11 -51.18
CA VAL A 6 -1.35 -29.29 -51.97
C VAL A 6 -2.15 -29.41 -53.29
N LYS A 7 -3.35 -28.81 -53.37
CA LYS A 7 -4.13 -28.76 -54.62
C LYS A 7 -3.58 -27.77 -55.65
N GLU A 8 -2.69 -26.84 -55.27
CA GLU A 8 -2.14 -25.80 -56.15
C GLU A 8 -0.75 -26.15 -56.73
N GLY A 9 -0.31 -27.41 -56.65
CA GLY A 9 0.91 -27.87 -57.33
C GLY A 9 2.23 -27.55 -56.62
N LEU A 10 2.18 -27.07 -55.38
CA LEU A 10 3.36 -26.98 -54.51
C LEU A 10 3.82 -28.40 -54.14
N GLN A 11 4.98 -28.81 -54.66
CA GLN A 11 5.63 -30.06 -54.24
C GLN A 11 5.81 -30.02 -52.71
N GLY A 12 5.30 -31.04 -52.02
CA GLY A 12 5.52 -31.19 -50.58
C GLY A 12 7.02 -31.22 -50.24
N PRO A 13 7.40 -30.90 -48.99
CA PRO A 13 8.80 -30.93 -48.59
C PRO A 13 9.41 -32.30 -48.91
N SER A 14 10.55 -32.30 -49.60
CA SER A 14 11.24 -33.55 -49.92
C SER A 14 11.53 -34.37 -48.65
N GLN A 15 11.55 -35.71 -48.75
CA GLN A 15 11.83 -36.58 -47.60
C GLN A 15 13.11 -36.18 -46.84
N LYS A 16 14.12 -35.71 -47.58
CA LYS A 16 15.38 -35.21 -47.04
C LYS A 16 15.21 -34.01 -46.08
N ILE A 17 14.23 -33.13 -46.34
CA ILE A 17 13.92 -31.99 -45.47
C ILE A 17 13.25 -32.48 -44.19
N ILE A 18 12.32 -33.43 -44.30
CA ILE A 18 11.63 -34.03 -43.14
C ILE A 18 12.64 -34.75 -42.23
N ASP A 19 13.58 -35.51 -42.81
CA ASP A 19 14.61 -36.23 -42.04
C ASP A 19 15.54 -35.26 -41.29
N LEU A 20 15.97 -34.17 -41.95
CA LEU A 20 16.77 -33.11 -41.34
C LEU A 20 16.01 -32.39 -40.22
N GLU A 21 14.73 -32.09 -40.42
CA GLU A 21 13.88 -31.48 -39.40
C GLU A 21 13.73 -32.39 -38.17
N ASN A 22 13.54 -33.69 -38.39
CA ASN A 22 13.48 -34.67 -37.30
C ASN A 22 14.81 -34.78 -36.54
N GLU A 23 15.94 -34.75 -37.24
CA GLU A 23 17.27 -34.76 -36.62
C GLU A 23 17.50 -33.49 -35.79
N LEU A 24 17.18 -32.32 -36.33
CA LEU A 24 17.29 -31.03 -35.63
C LEU A 24 16.36 -30.99 -34.41
N ASN A 25 15.12 -31.43 -34.55
CA ASN A 25 14.17 -31.52 -33.44
C ASN A 25 14.67 -32.46 -32.34
N THR A 26 15.31 -33.58 -32.71
CA THR A 26 15.91 -34.51 -31.76
C THR A 26 17.08 -33.87 -31.02
N LYS A 27 18.02 -33.22 -31.75
CA LYS A 27 19.15 -32.51 -31.15
C LYS A 27 18.69 -31.39 -30.22
N PHE A 28 17.71 -30.59 -30.63
CA PHE A 28 17.13 -29.52 -29.83
C PHE A 28 16.48 -30.05 -28.54
N ARG A 29 15.76 -31.18 -28.61
CA ARG A 29 15.18 -31.83 -27.42
C ARG A 29 16.26 -32.27 -26.43
N VAL A 30 17.36 -32.86 -26.92
CA VAL A 30 18.49 -33.30 -26.09
C VAL A 30 19.17 -32.09 -25.44
N GLN A 31 19.55 -31.07 -26.22
CA GLN A 31 20.18 -29.87 -25.69
C GLN A 31 19.31 -29.12 -24.68
N ASN A 32 18.00 -29.04 -24.92
CA ASN A 32 17.07 -28.43 -23.96
C ASN A 32 16.87 -29.28 -22.70
N ALA A 33 17.01 -30.61 -22.79
CA ALA A 33 17.00 -31.47 -21.62
C ALA A 33 18.26 -31.26 -20.79
N GLU A 34 19.44 -31.28 -21.42
CA GLU A 34 20.73 -31.00 -20.78
C GLU A 34 20.78 -29.61 -20.14
N ALA A 35 20.28 -28.58 -20.83
CA ALA A 35 20.21 -27.23 -20.30
C ALA A 35 19.28 -27.13 -19.09
N ARG A 36 18.11 -27.80 -19.13
CA ARG A 36 17.20 -27.89 -17.99
C ARG A 36 17.83 -28.63 -16.81
N ASP A 37 18.55 -29.71 -17.09
CA ASP A 37 19.22 -30.50 -16.05
C ASP A 37 20.37 -29.73 -15.40
N LYS A 38 21.18 -29.02 -16.21
CA LYS A 38 22.22 -28.12 -15.71
C LYS A 38 21.61 -27.03 -14.84
N LYS A 39 20.52 -26.40 -15.29
CA LYS A 39 19.80 -25.38 -14.51
C LYS A 39 19.27 -25.95 -13.19
N TYR A 40 18.67 -27.14 -13.19
CA TYR A 40 18.18 -27.79 -11.97
C TYR A 40 19.31 -28.02 -10.95
N LEU A 41 20.48 -28.49 -11.42
CA LEU A 41 21.64 -28.76 -10.58
C LEU A 41 22.28 -27.48 -10.00
N THR A 42 22.15 -26.34 -10.69
CA THR A 42 22.65 -25.04 -10.19
C THR A 42 21.76 -24.40 -9.12
N LEU A 43 20.54 -24.89 -8.91
CA LEU A 43 19.67 -24.36 -7.86
C LEU A 43 20.15 -24.88 -6.51
N GLU A 44 20.28 -24.00 -5.52
CA GLU A 44 20.80 -24.37 -4.19
C GLU A 44 19.70 -24.84 -3.24
N THR A 45 18.56 -24.14 -3.23
CA THR A 45 17.47 -24.41 -2.28
C THR A 45 16.50 -25.49 -2.78
N GLU A 46 15.92 -26.23 -1.84
CA GLU A 46 14.91 -27.25 -2.15
C GLU A 46 13.64 -26.61 -2.74
N GLU A 47 13.27 -25.43 -2.26
CA GLU A 47 12.16 -24.62 -2.74
C GLU A 47 12.34 -24.24 -4.22
N SER A 48 13.53 -23.77 -4.60
CA SER A 48 13.81 -23.43 -6.01
C SER A 48 13.76 -24.67 -6.89
N LYS A 49 14.31 -25.80 -6.42
CA LYS A 49 14.33 -27.07 -7.16
C LYS A 49 12.93 -27.62 -7.38
N VAL A 50 12.11 -27.65 -6.34
CA VAL A 50 10.73 -28.17 -6.43
C VAL A 50 9.88 -27.27 -7.32
N GLU A 51 10.06 -25.95 -7.28
CA GLU A 51 9.37 -25.04 -8.18
C GLU A 51 9.81 -25.24 -9.63
N PHE A 52 11.11 -25.38 -9.89
CA PHE A 52 11.63 -25.52 -11.25
C PHE A 52 11.25 -26.85 -11.91
N ASN A 53 11.36 -27.98 -11.20
CA ASN A 53 10.96 -29.29 -11.71
C ASN A 53 10.42 -30.20 -10.57
N PRO A 54 9.11 -30.12 -10.26
CA PRO A 54 8.52 -30.84 -9.13
C PRO A 54 8.66 -32.36 -9.24
N MET A 55 8.42 -32.92 -10.44
CA MET A 55 8.47 -34.36 -10.68
C MET A 55 9.87 -34.93 -10.43
N ARG A 56 10.90 -34.24 -10.91
CA ARG A 56 12.29 -34.66 -10.68
C ARG A 56 12.65 -34.57 -9.20
N PHE A 57 12.33 -33.44 -8.55
CA PHE A 57 12.57 -33.23 -7.13
C PHE A 57 11.95 -34.35 -6.27
N TRP A 58 10.68 -34.68 -6.48
CA TRP A 58 10.02 -35.70 -5.70
C TRP A 58 10.58 -37.12 -5.92
N ARG A 59 11.04 -37.44 -7.14
CA ARG A 59 11.70 -38.73 -7.43
C ARG A 59 13.06 -38.85 -6.74
N GLU A 60 13.83 -37.77 -6.73
CA GLU A 60 15.12 -37.70 -6.05
C GLU A 60 14.93 -37.76 -4.52
N ARG A 61 13.93 -37.02 -3.99
CA ARG A 61 13.65 -36.96 -2.56
C ARG A 61 12.99 -38.22 -2.00
N PHE A 62 12.12 -38.87 -2.78
CA PHE A 62 11.36 -40.08 -2.40
C PHE A 62 11.53 -41.23 -3.41
N PRO A 63 12.73 -41.83 -3.49
CA PRO A 63 13.01 -42.89 -4.46
C PRO A 63 12.01 -44.05 -4.36
N SER A 64 11.64 -44.62 -5.51
CA SER A 64 10.69 -45.74 -5.61
C SER A 64 11.33 -47.09 -5.24
N LYS A 65 12.65 -47.19 -5.35
CA LYS A 65 13.44 -48.38 -5.01
C LYS A 65 14.24 -48.12 -3.73
N GLY A 66 13.90 -48.84 -2.66
CA GLY A 66 14.57 -48.74 -1.36
C GLY A 66 13.60 -48.75 -0.19
N LYS A 67 14.12 -49.02 1.03
CA LYS A 67 13.32 -48.91 2.26
C LYS A 67 13.07 -47.42 2.52
N ARG A 68 11.93 -46.90 2.05
CA ARG A 68 11.43 -45.56 2.44
C ARG A 68 11.37 -45.52 3.96
N LYS A 69 11.92 -44.46 4.57
CA LYS A 69 11.76 -44.27 6.02
C LYS A 69 10.28 -44.04 6.29
N LYS A 70 9.73 -44.72 7.30
CA LYS A 70 8.30 -44.68 7.64
C LYS A 70 7.80 -43.26 8.00
N ASN A 71 8.71 -42.34 8.33
CA ASN A 71 8.43 -40.96 8.71
C ASN A 71 9.22 -39.96 7.85
N ASP A 72 9.44 -40.25 6.55
CA ASP A 72 10.06 -39.27 5.65
C ASP A 72 9.02 -38.22 5.25
N ILE A 73 9.13 -37.05 5.86
CA ILE A 73 8.25 -35.90 5.64
C ILE A 73 9.13 -34.69 5.37
N VAL A 74 8.73 -33.86 4.42
CA VAL A 74 9.39 -32.59 4.10
C VAL A 74 8.35 -31.47 4.14
N THR A 75 8.77 -30.32 4.66
CA THR A 75 7.99 -29.09 4.66
C THR A 75 8.69 -28.10 3.75
N LEU A 76 8.00 -27.61 2.74
CA LEU A 76 8.55 -26.67 1.74
C LEU A 76 7.74 -25.38 1.77
N THR A 77 8.41 -24.26 1.52
CA THR A 77 7.75 -22.96 1.31
C THR A 77 7.75 -22.67 -0.18
N VAL A 78 6.58 -22.65 -0.81
CA VAL A 78 6.43 -22.49 -2.26
C VAL A 78 5.51 -21.33 -2.58
N ARG A 79 5.72 -20.68 -3.74
CA ARG A 79 4.81 -19.65 -4.23
C ARG A 79 3.41 -20.23 -4.44
N PHE A 80 2.39 -19.46 -4.06
CA PHE A 80 0.98 -19.85 -4.15
C PHE A 80 0.60 -20.38 -5.54
N GLN A 81 1.06 -19.71 -6.60
CA GLN A 81 0.83 -20.10 -7.99
C GLN A 81 1.43 -21.47 -8.34
N SER A 82 2.48 -21.89 -7.64
CA SER A 82 3.18 -23.17 -7.86
C SER A 82 2.65 -24.30 -6.99
N VAL A 83 1.93 -24.02 -5.89
CA VAL A 83 1.42 -25.02 -4.93
C VAL A 83 0.69 -26.15 -5.63
N HIS A 84 -0.28 -25.81 -6.49
CA HIS A 84 -1.09 -26.82 -7.18
C HIS A 84 -0.22 -27.76 -8.03
N ARG A 85 0.71 -27.21 -8.82
CA ARG A 85 1.61 -28.01 -9.67
C ARG A 85 2.52 -28.91 -8.83
N VAL A 86 3.06 -28.39 -7.74
CA VAL A 86 3.96 -29.12 -6.85
C VAL A 86 3.23 -30.25 -6.12
N LYS A 87 2.02 -29.98 -5.62
CA LYS A 87 1.13 -30.93 -4.95
C LYS A 87 0.71 -32.06 -5.88
N THR A 88 0.20 -31.76 -7.07
CA THR A 88 -0.21 -32.75 -8.07
C THR A 88 0.96 -33.66 -8.47
N ALA A 89 2.16 -33.11 -8.61
CA ALA A 89 3.35 -33.90 -8.90
C ALA A 89 3.69 -34.88 -7.76
N ALA A 90 3.59 -34.46 -6.50
CA ALA A 90 3.80 -35.35 -5.34
C ALA A 90 2.75 -36.47 -5.29
N GLU A 91 1.47 -36.13 -5.45
CA GLU A 91 0.35 -37.06 -5.45
C GLU A 91 0.46 -38.10 -6.58
N SER A 92 0.95 -37.70 -7.75
CA SER A 92 1.22 -38.61 -8.88
C SER A 92 2.25 -39.70 -8.57
N LEU A 93 3.09 -39.50 -7.56
CA LEU A 93 4.08 -40.46 -7.06
C LEU A 93 3.58 -41.24 -5.83
N GLY A 94 2.29 -41.11 -5.48
CA GLY A 94 1.65 -41.75 -4.33
C GLY A 94 2.06 -41.14 -2.99
N LEU A 95 2.54 -39.88 -2.98
CA LEU A 95 2.85 -39.15 -1.76
C LEU A 95 1.59 -38.44 -1.26
N SER A 96 1.50 -38.28 0.06
CA SER A 96 0.49 -37.43 0.69
C SER A 96 1.03 -36.02 0.78
N ALA A 97 0.32 -35.05 0.20
CA ALA A 97 0.70 -33.65 0.17
C ALA A 97 -0.45 -32.77 0.67
N PHE A 98 -0.20 -31.96 1.69
CA PHE A 98 -1.18 -31.04 2.25
C PHE A 98 -0.57 -29.65 2.39
N ASP A 99 -1.33 -28.66 1.99
CA ASP A 99 -1.00 -27.25 2.16
C ASP A 99 -1.56 -26.73 3.48
N THR A 100 -0.85 -25.78 4.10
CA THR A 100 -1.30 -25.10 5.34
C THR A 100 -2.05 -23.80 5.04
N SER A 101 -2.36 -23.53 3.77
CA SER A 101 -2.98 -22.29 3.29
C SER A 101 -4.48 -22.14 3.60
N ASP A 102 -5.11 -23.13 4.24
CA ASP A 102 -6.50 -23.02 4.72
C ASP A 102 -6.66 -21.92 5.79
N ILE A 103 -5.55 -21.48 6.40
CA ILE A 103 -5.53 -20.26 7.20
C ILE A 103 -5.55 -19.09 6.22
N GLN A 104 -6.75 -18.61 5.92
CA GLN A 104 -7.04 -17.41 5.15
C GLN A 104 -6.23 -16.20 5.67
N CYS A 105 -5.01 -16.03 5.17
CA CYS A 105 -4.23 -14.83 5.41
C CYS A 105 -4.70 -13.77 4.41
N TYR A 106 -5.89 -13.20 4.65
CA TYR A 106 -6.40 -12.03 3.93
C TYR A 106 -5.62 -10.74 4.29
N SER A 107 -4.31 -10.81 4.55
CA SER A 107 -3.50 -9.58 4.51
C SER A 107 -3.41 -9.18 3.05
N LEU A 108 -4.32 -8.29 2.66
CA LEU A 108 -4.54 -7.70 1.34
C LEU A 108 -3.36 -6.83 0.86
N ASP A 109 -2.12 -7.15 1.24
CA ASP A 109 -0.94 -6.58 0.62
C ASP A 109 -0.78 -7.25 -0.76
N ILE A 110 -1.58 -6.77 -1.71
CA ILE A 110 -1.74 -7.24 -3.10
C ILE A 110 -0.39 -7.31 -3.88
N GLY A 111 0.70 -6.81 -3.32
CA GLY A 111 2.04 -6.82 -3.92
C GLY A 111 3.03 -7.89 -3.42
N THR A 112 2.71 -8.70 -2.41
CA THR A 112 3.68 -9.69 -1.89
C THR A 112 3.45 -11.08 -2.49
N ASP A 113 4.53 -11.71 -2.96
CA ASP A 113 4.53 -13.11 -3.43
C ASP A 113 3.99 -14.00 -2.28
N MET A 114 2.71 -14.37 -2.36
CA MET A 114 2.09 -15.21 -1.34
C MET A 114 2.80 -16.56 -1.29
N LEU A 115 3.52 -16.81 -0.21
CA LEU A 115 4.19 -18.08 0.04
C LEU A 115 3.25 -18.99 0.84
N SER A 116 3.09 -20.23 0.40
CA SER A 116 2.35 -21.27 1.09
C SER A 116 3.31 -22.36 1.58
N LYS A 117 3.05 -22.90 2.77
CA LYS A 117 3.80 -24.08 3.26
C LYS A 117 3.09 -25.34 2.82
N LEU A 118 3.85 -26.24 2.21
CA LEU A 118 3.42 -27.54 1.74
C LEU A 118 4.12 -28.63 2.55
N VAL A 119 3.35 -29.51 3.17
CA VAL A 119 3.85 -30.68 3.91
C VAL A 119 3.63 -31.92 3.03
N VAL A 120 4.71 -32.62 2.69
CA VAL A 120 4.69 -33.79 1.81
C VAL A 120 5.39 -34.96 2.45
N GLY A 121 4.80 -36.15 2.38
CA GLY A 121 5.41 -37.36 2.93
C GLY A 121 4.77 -38.64 2.44
N THR A 122 5.32 -39.78 2.86
CA THR A 122 4.86 -41.11 2.46
C THR A 122 3.70 -41.62 3.30
N ASP A 123 3.63 -41.24 4.58
CA ASP A 123 2.55 -41.59 5.50
C ASP A 123 1.58 -40.42 5.66
N ARG A 124 0.33 -40.62 5.21
CA ARG A 124 -0.75 -39.64 5.32
C ARG A 124 -1.00 -39.21 6.76
N GLY A 125 -0.95 -40.14 7.72
CA GLY A 125 -1.23 -39.87 9.12
C GLY A 125 -0.20 -38.92 9.72
N ALA A 126 1.08 -39.22 9.51
CA ALA A 126 2.18 -38.40 9.99
C ALA A 126 2.20 -37.00 9.32
N VAL A 127 1.91 -36.92 8.02
CA VAL A 127 1.83 -35.64 7.29
C VAL A 127 0.70 -34.76 7.86
N LEU A 128 -0.47 -35.34 8.12
CA LEU A 128 -1.60 -34.60 8.67
C LEU A 128 -1.33 -34.10 10.09
N GLN A 129 -0.70 -34.93 10.93
CA GLN A 129 -0.28 -34.53 12.28
C GLN A 129 0.70 -33.35 12.24
N LEU A 130 1.69 -33.40 11.33
CA LEU A 130 2.65 -32.30 11.17
C LEU A 130 1.98 -31.04 10.63
N LYS A 131 1.05 -31.16 9.66
CA LYS A 131 0.22 -30.03 9.19
C LYS A 131 -0.48 -29.35 10.37
N THR A 132 -1.23 -30.12 11.17
CA THR A 132 -1.96 -29.57 12.32
C THR A 132 -1.04 -28.92 13.34
N GLN A 133 0.15 -29.49 13.58
CA GLN A 133 1.15 -28.89 14.47
C GLN A 133 1.65 -27.54 13.93
N ILE A 134 1.95 -27.45 12.64
CA ILE A 134 2.39 -26.21 12.00
C ILE A 134 1.28 -25.15 12.03
N GLU A 135 0.05 -25.52 11.71
CA GLU A 135 -1.11 -24.61 11.77
C GLU A 135 -1.32 -24.04 13.17
N LYS A 136 -1.27 -24.91 14.19
CA LYS A 136 -1.38 -24.47 15.59
C LYS A 136 -0.25 -23.52 15.99
N GLN A 137 0.99 -23.80 15.59
CA GLN A 137 2.13 -22.92 15.86
C GLN A 137 1.99 -21.56 15.18
N GLN A 138 1.49 -21.54 13.93
CA GLN A 138 1.23 -20.30 13.20
C GLN A 138 0.12 -19.47 13.85
N GLU A 139 -0.96 -20.11 14.28
CA GLU A 139 -2.06 -19.44 14.98
C GLU A 139 -1.60 -18.87 16.33
N GLU A 140 -0.83 -19.62 17.11
CA GLU A 140 -0.27 -19.15 18.38
C GLU A 140 0.69 -17.97 18.19
N ALA A 141 1.57 -18.04 17.19
CA ALA A 141 2.47 -16.95 16.83
C ALA A 141 1.70 -15.69 16.38
N ALA A 142 0.72 -15.84 15.48
CA ALA A 142 -0.12 -14.74 15.02
C ALA A 142 -0.93 -14.12 16.16
N ARG A 143 -1.39 -14.93 17.12
CA ARG A 143 -2.10 -14.44 18.31
C ARG A 143 -1.18 -13.62 19.22
N LEU A 144 0.04 -14.09 19.45
CA LEU A 144 1.04 -13.36 20.25
C LEU A 144 1.39 -12.03 19.57
N GLU A 145 1.68 -12.04 18.27
CA GLU A 145 1.97 -10.84 17.50
C GLU A 145 0.81 -9.84 17.54
N ARG A 146 -0.44 -10.30 17.39
CA ARG A 146 -1.64 -9.45 17.54
C ARG A 146 -1.76 -8.86 18.95
N GLN A 147 -1.43 -9.61 20.00
CA GLN A 147 -1.44 -9.11 21.37
C GLN A 147 -0.36 -8.06 21.60
N GLU A 148 0.85 -8.27 21.07
CA GLU A 148 1.96 -7.32 21.14
C GLU A 148 1.65 -6.04 20.37
N LYS A 149 1.15 -6.14 19.13
CA LYS A 149 0.68 -4.99 18.34
C LYS A 149 -0.40 -4.18 19.08
N LYS A 150 -1.39 -4.85 19.69
CA LYS A 150 -2.43 -4.18 20.50
C LYS A 150 -1.85 -3.50 21.75
N LYS A 151 -0.87 -4.11 22.42
CA LYS A 151 -0.20 -3.51 23.58
C LYS A 151 0.62 -2.29 23.17
N ALA A 152 1.38 -2.38 22.07
CA ALA A 152 2.17 -1.30 21.52
C ALA A 152 1.27 -0.10 21.12
N ALA A 153 0.21 -0.34 20.35
CA ALA A 153 -0.76 0.69 19.96
C ALA A 153 -1.43 1.36 21.18
N ARG A 154 -1.72 0.59 22.24
CA ARG A 154 -2.25 1.15 23.49
C ARG A 154 -1.23 2.06 24.19
N LEU A 155 0.04 1.66 24.23
CA LEU A 155 1.10 2.45 24.84
C LEU A 155 1.31 3.76 24.08
N GLU A 156 1.44 3.67 22.76
CA GLU A 156 1.58 4.84 21.87
C GLU A 156 0.40 5.81 22.05
N ARG A 157 -0.84 5.30 22.07
CA ARG A 157 -2.03 6.12 22.34
C ARG A 157 -2.00 6.81 23.71
N GLN A 158 -1.44 6.17 24.74
CA GLN A 158 -1.27 6.77 26.06
C GLN A 158 -0.22 7.89 26.02
N GLU A 159 0.90 7.67 25.32
CA GLU A 159 1.95 8.67 25.14
C GLU A 159 1.45 9.90 24.38
N MET A 160 0.73 9.71 23.26
CA MET A 160 0.14 10.81 22.50
C MET A 160 -0.88 11.61 23.32
N LYS A 161 -1.73 10.93 24.11
CA LYS A 161 -2.65 11.61 25.04
C LYS A 161 -1.90 12.40 26.11
N ALA A 162 -0.81 11.86 26.65
CA ALA A 162 0.00 12.57 27.64
C ALA A 162 0.69 13.80 27.04
N LYS A 163 1.21 13.72 25.80
CA LYS A 163 1.75 14.87 25.06
C LYS A 163 0.68 15.94 24.85
N ALA A 164 -0.50 15.54 24.38
CA ALA A 164 -1.62 16.46 24.17
C ALA A 164 -2.05 17.16 25.46
N GLN A 165 -2.13 16.44 26.59
CA GLN A 165 -2.47 17.03 27.87
C GLN A 165 -1.41 18.03 28.37
N LYS A 166 -0.12 17.70 28.21
CA LYS A 166 0.99 18.61 28.55
C LYS A 166 0.93 19.88 27.72
N LEU A 167 0.67 19.76 26.42
CA LEU A 167 0.57 20.91 25.52
C LEU A 167 -0.68 21.73 25.83
N ALA A 168 -1.84 21.10 26.03
CA ALA A 168 -3.07 21.78 26.43
C ALA A 168 -2.92 22.55 27.73
N ALA A 169 -2.10 22.10 28.68
CA ALA A 169 -1.82 22.85 29.91
C ALA A 169 -0.97 24.12 29.70
N GLN A 170 -0.28 24.25 28.56
CA GLN A 170 0.46 25.47 28.21
C GLN A 170 -0.44 26.55 27.60
N PHE A 171 -1.57 26.15 27.01
CA PHE A 171 -2.56 27.07 26.44
C PHE A 171 -3.68 27.32 27.46
N GLY A 172 -3.99 28.59 27.73
CA GLY A 172 -5.15 28.96 28.56
C GLY A 172 -6.47 28.50 27.91
N PRO A 173 -7.54 28.28 28.70
CA PRO A 173 -8.84 27.92 28.15
C PRO A 173 -9.39 29.06 27.27
N GLY A 174 -9.55 28.82 25.97
CA GLY A 174 -10.18 29.75 25.03
C GLY A 174 -9.28 30.89 24.54
N GLU A 175 -8.01 30.91 24.91
CA GLU A 175 -7.03 31.88 24.40
C GLU A 175 -6.30 31.30 23.18
N GLY A 176 -6.06 32.14 22.17
CA GLY A 176 -5.27 31.79 20.99
C GLY A 176 -5.85 32.33 19.68
N THR A 177 -5.03 32.22 18.65
CA THR A 177 -5.28 32.64 17.27
C THR A 177 -5.18 31.45 16.33
N LEU A 178 -5.62 31.62 15.09
CA LEU A 178 -5.47 30.59 14.07
C LEU A 178 -4.00 30.19 13.82
N LYS A 179 -3.03 31.08 14.09
CA LYS A 179 -1.60 30.73 14.06
C LYS A 179 -1.23 29.64 15.06
N ASP A 180 -1.95 29.57 16.19
CA ASP A 180 -1.68 28.61 17.25
C ASP A 180 -2.19 27.19 16.93
N VAL A 181 -2.89 26.98 15.81
CA VAL A 181 -3.31 25.61 15.39
C VAL A 181 -2.24 24.89 14.58
N VAL A 182 -1.21 25.59 14.13
CA VAL A 182 -0.09 25.00 13.36
C VAL A 182 0.65 23.98 14.21
N GLY A 183 0.87 22.79 13.68
CA GLY A 183 1.60 21.73 14.38
C GLY A 183 1.16 20.32 14.00
N GLU A 184 1.65 19.36 14.76
CA GLU A 184 1.27 17.95 14.67
C GLU A 184 0.04 17.66 15.53
N TRP A 185 -0.92 16.96 14.95
CA TRP A 185 -2.20 16.60 15.54
C TRP A 185 -2.41 15.10 15.52
N TYR A 186 -2.80 14.57 16.66
CA TYR A 186 -3.23 13.20 16.80
C TYR A 186 -4.75 13.13 16.66
N ILE A 187 -5.22 12.48 15.61
CA ILE A 187 -6.62 12.39 15.21
C ILE A 187 -7.18 11.01 15.55
N GLN A 188 -8.43 10.99 16.02
CA GLN A 188 -9.20 9.79 16.33
C GLN A 188 -10.51 9.82 15.56
N SER A 189 -10.79 8.75 14.82
CA SER A 189 -12.07 8.51 14.16
C SER A 189 -12.52 7.09 14.44
N ARG A 190 -13.77 6.95 14.90
CA ARG A 190 -14.37 5.62 15.11
C ARG A 190 -14.81 5.00 13.80
N ASP A 191 -15.30 5.83 12.90
CA ASP A 191 -15.87 5.43 11.61
C ASP A 191 -14.83 4.70 10.75
N ILE A 192 -13.55 5.12 10.81
CA ILE A 192 -12.44 4.43 10.13
C ILE A 192 -12.28 2.99 10.63
N SER A 193 -12.41 2.75 11.94
CA SER A 193 -12.19 1.41 12.48
C SER A 193 -13.34 0.45 12.22
N ASP A 194 -14.54 0.95 11.99
CA ASP A 194 -15.69 0.12 11.67
C ASP A 194 -15.60 -0.37 10.22
N GLU A 195 -15.11 0.48 9.30
CA GLU A 195 -14.90 0.13 7.89
C GLU A 195 -13.56 -0.58 7.64
N TRP A 196 -12.51 -0.23 8.39
CA TRP A 196 -11.13 -0.68 8.20
C TRP A 196 -10.44 -1.05 9.52
N PRO A 197 -10.89 -2.12 10.20
CA PRO A 197 -10.39 -2.50 11.53
C PRO A 197 -8.88 -2.81 11.56
N GLN A 198 -8.28 -3.15 10.43
CA GLN A 198 -6.87 -3.46 10.30
C GLN A 198 -5.94 -2.23 10.27
N PHE A 199 -6.46 -1.04 9.98
CA PHE A 199 -5.68 0.20 9.87
C PHE A 199 -5.76 1.09 11.12
N GLY A 200 -6.58 0.71 12.11
CA GLY A 200 -6.72 1.42 13.39
C GLY A 200 -7.74 2.58 13.35
N THR A 201 -7.98 3.20 14.50
CA THR A 201 -8.88 4.37 14.64
C THR A 201 -8.16 5.71 14.54
N ASP A 202 -6.84 5.70 14.63
CA ASP A 202 -6.07 6.86 15.00
C ASP A 202 -5.02 7.16 13.93
N PHE A 203 -4.81 8.45 13.63
CA PHE A 203 -3.85 8.89 12.62
C PHE A 203 -3.20 10.22 13.00
N VAL A 204 -2.12 10.57 12.32
CA VAL A 204 -1.45 11.86 12.48
C VAL A 204 -1.82 12.79 11.33
N MET A 205 -2.06 14.05 11.67
CA MET A 205 -2.33 15.13 10.75
C MET A 205 -1.42 16.31 11.09
N PHE A 206 -0.80 16.92 10.10
CA PHE A 206 0.06 18.08 10.32
C PHE A 206 -0.61 19.28 9.69
N ILE A 207 -0.83 20.33 10.47
CA ILE A 207 -1.52 21.55 10.03
C ILE A 207 -0.49 22.67 9.90
N TYR A 208 -0.51 23.39 8.78
CA TYR A 208 0.41 24.50 8.52
C TYR A 208 -0.24 25.57 7.63
N PHE A 209 0.36 26.76 7.60
CA PHE A 209 0.00 27.80 6.64
C PHE A 209 0.84 27.67 5.38
N HIS A 210 0.20 27.74 4.22
CA HIS A 210 0.86 27.79 2.94
C HIS A 210 0.63 29.15 2.30
N LYS A 211 1.72 29.81 1.90
CA LYS A 211 1.66 31.00 1.05
C LYS A 211 1.41 30.53 -0.37
N MET A 212 0.33 31.01 -0.98
CA MET A 212 0.17 30.88 -2.42
C MET A 212 1.25 31.77 -3.05
N GLU A 213 2.22 31.15 -3.73
CA GLU A 213 3.09 31.92 -4.61
C GLU A 213 2.19 32.48 -5.72
N ASN A 214 2.09 33.81 -5.76
CA ASN A 214 1.45 34.50 -6.87
C ASN A 214 2.34 34.28 -8.10
N ASP A 215 2.20 33.13 -8.75
CA ASP A 215 2.70 32.86 -10.10
C ASP A 215 1.87 33.67 -11.12
N CYS A 216 1.71 34.95 -10.84
CA CYS A 216 1.48 36.00 -11.81
C CYS A 216 2.82 36.24 -12.52
N ASP A 217 3.43 35.18 -13.05
CA ASP A 217 4.46 35.25 -14.06
C ASP A 217 3.75 35.73 -15.33
N HIS A 218 3.38 37.01 -15.29
CA HIS A 218 3.04 37.80 -16.45
C HIS A 218 4.32 37.88 -17.25
N SER A 219 4.54 36.83 -18.04
CA SER A 219 5.53 36.80 -19.10
C SER A 219 5.52 38.16 -19.78
N ASP A 220 6.65 38.83 -19.62
CA ASP A 220 7.06 40.04 -20.30
C ASP A 220 6.52 40.09 -21.71
N GLU A 221 5.68 41.09 -22.01
CA GLU A 221 5.67 41.70 -23.33
C GLU A 221 5.23 43.17 -23.21
N GLU A 222 6.25 44.02 -23.19
CA GLU A 222 6.30 45.40 -23.70
C GLU A 222 5.92 46.58 -22.78
N ARG A 223 6.98 47.12 -22.15
CA ARG A 223 7.55 48.45 -22.47
C ARG A 223 6.67 49.69 -22.18
N SER A 224 6.95 50.36 -21.07
CA SER A 224 6.97 51.83 -21.07
C SER A 224 7.94 52.37 -20.01
N ASP A 225 9.00 53.02 -20.49
CA ASP A 225 9.72 54.06 -19.74
C ASP A 225 8.69 55.01 -19.13
N TYR A 226 8.71 55.27 -17.82
CA TYR A 226 8.65 56.63 -17.24
C TYR A 226 8.66 56.61 -15.70
N SER A 227 9.49 57.53 -15.19
CA SER A 227 9.50 58.26 -13.91
C SER A 227 9.86 57.56 -12.60
N ASP A 228 11.06 57.93 -12.13
CA ASP A 228 11.47 58.00 -10.71
C ASP A 228 10.39 58.67 -9.85
N SER A 229 9.91 57.96 -8.84
CA SER A 229 9.17 58.53 -7.72
C SER A 229 9.44 57.67 -6.49
N ASP A 230 10.25 58.22 -5.59
CA ASP A 230 10.57 57.65 -4.28
C ASP A 230 9.30 57.68 -3.40
N GLU A 231 8.60 56.55 -3.28
CA GLU A 231 7.55 56.37 -2.28
C GLU A 231 7.82 55.13 -1.40
N ASP A 232 8.03 55.42 -0.12
CA ASP A 232 8.21 54.54 1.02
C ASP A 232 6.90 53.76 1.27
N GLY A 233 6.71 52.68 0.52
CA GLY A 233 5.56 51.79 0.60
C GLY A 233 5.80 50.70 1.65
N SER A 234 5.12 50.83 2.80
CA SER A 234 4.95 49.75 3.76
C SER A 234 4.56 48.46 3.04
N ALA A 235 5.32 47.38 3.25
CA ALA A 235 5.01 46.06 2.73
C ALA A 235 3.63 45.60 3.26
N GLU A 236 2.58 45.94 2.51
CA GLU A 236 1.25 45.40 2.72
C GLU A 236 1.35 43.88 2.56
N PHE A 237 0.88 43.18 3.59
CA PHE A 237 0.83 41.73 3.65
C PHE A 237 -0.24 41.25 2.64
N ASP A 238 0.09 41.25 1.35
CA ASP A 238 -0.74 40.81 0.21
C ASP A 238 -0.97 39.28 0.23
N GLY A 239 -0.04 38.53 0.83
CA GLY A 239 -0.06 37.07 0.80
C GLY A 239 -1.26 36.48 1.54
N THR A 240 -2.25 36.00 0.78
CA THR A 240 -3.37 35.22 1.31
C THR A 240 -2.87 33.84 1.76
N GLU A 241 -2.47 33.72 3.02
CA GLU A 241 -2.11 32.44 3.62
C GLU A 241 -3.36 31.56 3.79
N LEU A 242 -3.31 30.32 3.30
CA LEU A 242 -4.37 29.33 3.48
C LEU A 242 -3.92 28.26 4.48
N ILE A 243 -4.87 27.71 5.24
CA ILE A 243 -4.61 26.52 6.07
C ILE A 243 -4.53 25.30 5.17
N TRP A 244 -3.45 24.55 5.33
CA TRP A 244 -3.24 23.25 4.72
C TRP A 244 -3.04 22.22 5.82
N ALA A 245 -3.35 20.96 5.50
CA ALA A 245 -2.93 19.86 6.33
C ALA A 245 -2.64 18.60 5.50
N ASN A 246 -1.57 17.91 5.84
CA ASN A 246 -1.30 16.55 5.37
C ASN A 246 -1.78 15.54 6.41
N PHE A 247 -2.32 14.43 5.96
CA PHE A 247 -2.82 13.36 6.83
C PHE A 247 -2.41 11.98 6.31
N GLU A 248 -2.20 11.04 7.24
CA GLU A 248 -1.87 9.65 6.96
C GLU A 248 -2.81 8.71 7.71
N MET A 249 -3.94 8.40 7.09
CA MET A 249 -5.08 7.67 7.67
C MET A 249 -4.95 6.13 7.54
N GLY A 250 -3.73 5.61 7.43
CA GLY A 250 -3.46 4.19 7.20
C GLY A 250 -3.82 3.72 5.78
N VAL A 251 -5.12 3.70 5.45
CA VAL A 251 -5.62 3.40 4.09
C VAL A 251 -5.47 4.55 3.12
N LEU A 252 -5.46 5.79 3.62
CA LEU A 252 -5.56 6.98 2.81
C LEU A 252 -4.51 7.98 3.25
N THR A 253 -3.65 8.40 2.33
CA THR A 253 -2.71 9.50 2.56
C THR A 253 -3.10 10.67 1.69
N GLY A 254 -3.02 11.89 2.20
CA GLY A 254 -3.50 13.03 1.43
C GLY A 254 -3.19 14.39 2.01
N VAL A 255 -3.70 15.38 1.31
CA VAL A 255 -3.59 16.80 1.64
C VAL A 255 -4.99 17.41 1.57
N LEU A 256 -5.31 18.25 2.55
CA LEU A 256 -6.49 19.09 2.58
C LEU A 256 -6.09 20.55 2.67
N HIS A 257 -6.94 21.43 2.13
CA HIS A 257 -6.79 22.86 2.30
C HIS A 257 -8.15 23.51 2.57
N ALA A 258 -8.15 24.59 3.35
CA ALA A 258 -9.35 25.38 3.57
C ALA A 258 -9.88 25.93 2.25
N SER A 259 -11.20 25.85 2.04
CA SER A 259 -11.87 26.35 0.83
C SER A 259 -11.99 27.88 0.83
N GLU A 260 -11.90 28.50 2.00
CA GLU A 260 -12.05 29.93 2.20
C GLU A 260 -10.78 30.52 2.79
N HIS A 261 -10.49 31.78 2.45
CA HIS A 261 -9.41 32.53 3.07
C HIS A 261 -9.73 32.84 4.52
N LEU A 262 -8.80 32.53 5.41
CA LEU A 262 -8.97 32.69 6.85
C LEU A 262 -8.02 33.77 7.35
N PRO A 263 -8.52 34.84 7.99
CA PRO A 263 -7.64 35.82 8.60
C PRO A 263 -6.84 35.14 9.72
N PRO A 264 -5.49 35.15 9.69
CA PRO A 264 -4.65 34.44 10.67
C PRO A 264 -4.85 34.89 12.12
N ILE A 265 -5.46 36.08 12.32
CA ILE A 265 -5.67 36.75 13.60
C ILE A 265 -7.07 36.47 14.17
N ALA A 266 -7.90 35.64 13.51
CA ALA A 266 -9.21 35.28 14.04
C ALA A 266 -9.11 34.61 15.42
N SER A 267 -9.96 35.04 16.35
CA SER A 267 -10.10 34.45 17.68
C SER A 267 -11.03 33.23 17.68
N PHE A 268 -10.80 32.30 18.61
CA PHE A 268 -11.63 31.10 18.80
C PHE A 268 -12.88 31.36 19.67
N PRO A 269 -13.93 30.52 19.58
CA PRO A 269 -14.11 29.41 18.63
C PRO A 269 -14.49 29.93 17.25
N TRP A 270 -13.91 29.33 16.21
CA TRP A 270 -14.26 29.63 14.84
C TRP A 270 -15.30 28.63 14.34
N GLY A 271 -16.15 29.06 13.40
CA GLY A 271 -17.17 28.19 12.81
C GLY A 271 -16.55 26.98 12.07
N PRO A 272 -17.38 26.03 11.59
CA PRO A 272 -16.90 24.97 10.72
C PRO A 272 -16.19 25.55 9.50
N ILE A 273 -14.92 25.17 9.31
CA ILE A 273 -14.08 25.54 8.18
C ILE A 273 -14.32 24.51 7.09
N PRO A 274 -14.94 24.89 5.95
CA PRO A 274 -15.00 23.99 4.81
C PRO A 274 -13.59 23.75 4.26
N PHE A 275 -13.29 22.51 3.90
CA PHE A 275 -12.06 22.15 3.20
C PHE A 275 -12.35 21.26 2.00
N VAL A 276 -11.41 21.27 1.04
CA VAL A 276 -11.30 20.27 -0.04
C VAL A 276 -10.10 19.40 0.27
N TRP A 277 -10.16 18.12 -0.08
CA TRP A 277 -9.04 17.21 0.13
C TRP A 277 -8.76 16.36 -1.10
N ARG A 278 -7.52 15.90 -1.22
CA ARG A 278 -7.08 14.91 -2.20
C ARG A 278 -6.22 13.89 -1.50
N GLY A 279 -6.31 12.64 -1.93
CA GLY A 279 -5.54 11.57 -1.33
C GLY A 279 -5.32 10.42 -2.29
N ARG A 280 -4.53 9.44 -1.86
CA ARG A 280 -4.35 8.16 -2.54
C ARG A 280 -4.54 7.03 -1.55
N GLU A 281 -5.11 5.94 -2.03
CA GLU A 281 -5.16 4.71 -1.27
C GLU A 281 -3.73 4.14 -1.14
N SER A 282 -3.38 3.71 0.06
CA SER A 282 -2.09 3.11 0.40
C SER A 282 -1.92 1.77 -0.34
N GLY A 283 -1.45 1.82 -1.59
CA GLY A 283 -1.16 0.63 -2.39
C GLY A 283 -1.28 0.83 -3.90
N GLU A 284 -2.17 1.71 -4.36
CA GLU A 284 -2.46 1.88 -5.80
C GLU A 284 -1.72 3.07 -6.46
N GLY A 285 -1.06 3.91 -5.65
CA GLY A 285 -0.14 4.95 -6.10
C GLY A 285 -0.78 6.15 -6.83
N GLN A 286 -2.01 6.03 -7.33
CA GLN A 286 -2.71 7.11 -8.03
C GLN A 286 -3.42 8.06 -7.05
N ILE A 287 -3.20 9.37 -7.23
CA ILE A 287 -3.92 10.41 -6.51
C ILE A 287 -5.36 10.44 -7.02
N GLN A 288 -6.32 10.23 -6.12
CA GLN A 288 -7.73 10.41 -6.40
C GLN A 288 -8.00 11.90 -6.58
N VAL A 289 -8.12 12.30 -7.83
CA VAL A 289 -8.66 13.59 -8.25
C VAL A 289 -10.17 13.39 -8.36
N ASP A 290 -10.92 14.22 -7.64
CA ASP A 290 -12.38 14.28 -7.56
C ASP A 290 -13.14 13.42 -8.59
N MET A 291 -13.89 12.42 -8.13
CA MET A 291 -14.58 11.52 -9.06
C MET A 291 -15.77 12.24 -9.69
N ASN A 292 -15.89 12.18 -11.02
CA ASN A 292 -17.02 12.68 -11.82
C ASN A 292 -18.42 12.14 -11.41
N TYR A 293 -18.51 11.28 -10.38
CA TYR A 293 -19.73 10.63 -9.91
C TYR A 293 -20.44 11.38 -8.76
N GLY A 294 -20.15 12.67 -8.57
CA GLY A 294 -20.97 13.58 -7.75
C GLY A 294 -20.68 13.57 -6.24
N THR A 295 -19.70 12.78 -5.76
CA THR A 295 -19.18 12.87 -4.39
C THR A 295 -17.91 13.71 -4.40
N LYS A 296 -18.02 14.98 -3.98
CA LYS A 296 -16.86 15.88 -3.90
C LYS A 296 -16.03 15.54 -2.67
N ASN A 297 -14.72 15.34 -2.84
CA ASN A 297 -13.78 15.15 -1.73
C ASN A 297 -13.68 16.44 -0.89
N THR A 298 -14.52 16.55 0.11
CA THR A 298 -14.74 17.78 0.89
C THR A 298 -14.83 17.44 2.37
N GLY A 299 -14.91 18.44 3.23
CA GLY A 299 -15.08 18.20 4.65
C GLY A 299 -15.26 19.49 5.43
N THR A 300 -15.39 19.32 6.73
CA THR A 300 -15.38 20.43 7.68
C THR A 300 -14.41 20.15 8.82
N VAL A 301 -13.66 21.17 9.23
CA VAL A 301 -12.88 21.13 10.47
C VAL A 301 -13.35 22.26 11.38
N THR A 302 -13.43 22.02 12.68
CA THR A 302 -13.82 23.02 13.68
C THR A 302 -12.79 22.98 14.79
N PHE A 303 -12.04 24.07 14.94
CA PHE A 303 -11.13 24.25 16.06
C PHE A 303 -11.91 24.68 17.30
N LEU A 304 -11.87 23.85 18.33
CA LEU A 304 -12.48 24.14 19.63
C LEU A 304 -11.55 25.01 20.51
N GLY A 305 -10.28 25.11 20.10
CA GLY A 305 -9.22 25.93 20.66
C GLY A 305 -7.88 25.57 19.99
N PRO A 306 -6.75 26.10 20.47
CA PRO A 306 -5.43 25.84 19.86
C PRO A 306 -5.00 24.38 19.89
N THR A 307 -5.57 23.58 20.79
CA THR A 307 -5.12 22.20 21.06
C THR A 307 -6.20 21.14 20.81
N GLN A 308 -7.40 21.54 20.39
CA GLN A 308 -8.53 20.63 20.18
C GLN A 308 -9.27 20.97 18.89
N LEU A 309 -9.58 19.94 18.11
CA LEU A 309 -10.40 20.06 16.92
C LEU A 309 -11.38 18.90 16.78
N LYS A 310 -12.39 19.11 15.95
CA LYS A 310 -13.29 18.06 15.44
C LYS A 310 -13.55 18.31 13.97
N GLY A 311 -14.00 17.30 13.24
CA GLY A 311 -14.35 17.50 11.85
C GLY A 311 -15.05 16.31 11.23
N GLU A 312 -15.39 16.47 9.97
CA GLU A 312 -16.00 15.46 9.12
C GLU A 312 -15.30 15.49 7.77
N LEU A 313 -14.95 14.31 7.25
CA LEU A 313 -14.38 14.14 5.91
C LEU A 313 -15.43 13.41 5.06
N TYR A 314 -15.79 14.02 3.93
CA TYR A 314 -16.73 13.53 2.95
C TYR A 314 -16.00 13.06 1.70
N GLY A 315 -16.35 11.89 1.18
CA GLY A 315 -15.83 11.41 -0.08
C GLY A 315 -16.41 10.06 -0.49
N PHE A 316 -15.65 9.32 -1.29
CA PHE A 316 -16.07 8.01 -1.81
C PHE A 316 -16.40 7.00 -0.69
N TYR A 317 -15.71 7.10 0.45
CA TYR A 317 -15.90 6.24 1.61
C TYR A 317 -16.96 6.77 2.59
N GLY A 318 -17.87 7.62 2.14
CA GLY A 318 -18.93 8.17 2.97
C GLY A 318 -18.47 9.34 3.85
N VAL A 319 -18.95 9.37 5.10
CA VAL A 319 -18.72 10.45 6.06
C VAL A 319 -17.91 9.94 7.23
N LEU A 320 -16.68 10.44 7.38
CA LEU A 320 -15.76 10.07 8.46
C LEU A 320 -15.68 11.18 9.49
N LYS A 321 -16.19 10.95 10.70
CA LYS A 321 -16.15 11.90 11.81
C LYS A 321 -14.90 11.71 12.64
N PHE A 322 -14.20 12.81 12.90
CA PHE A 322 -12.95 12.78 13.64
C PHE A 322 -12.88 13.82 14.76
N LYS A 323 -12.01 13.53 15.74
CA LYS A 323 -11.62 14.43 16.82
C LYS A 323 -10.11 14.44 16.91
N GLY A 324 -9.52 15.61 17.15
CA GLY A 324 -8.08 15.80 17.15
C GLY A 324 -7.58 16.50 18.38
N TYR A 325 -6.36 16.15 18.77
CA TYR A 325 -5.62 16.81 19.84
C TYR A 325 -4.23 17.16 19.35
N LYS A 326 -3.80 18.40 19.59
CA LYS A 326 -2.47 18.85 19.21
C LYS A 326 -1.42 18.17 20.10
N ILE A 327 -0.39 17.57 19.49
CA ILE A 327 0.68 16.86 20.18
C ILE A 327 2.06 17.51 20.01
N SER A 328 2.22 18.38 19.02
CA SER A 328 3.41 19.22 18.81
C SER A 328 3.03 20.58 18.23
N THR A 329 3.83 21.62 18.51
CA THR A 329 3.74 22.92 17.83
C THR A 329 4.54 22.96 16.54
N ASP A 330 5.44 21.99 16.35
CA ASP A 330 6.18 21.80 15.11
C ASP A 330 5.24 21.16 14.08
N PRO A 331 4.98 21.80 12.92
CA PRO A 331 4.19 21.20 11.85
C PRO A 331 4.92 20.04 11.16
N GLY A 332 6.19 19.76 11.48
CA GLY A 332 6.93 18.67 10.87
C GLY A 332 7.17 18.89 9.37
N ASN A 333 7.29 17.79 8.61
CA ASN A 333 7.39 17.88 7.16
C ASN A 333 6.06 18.38 6.58
N THR A 334 6.10 19.56 5.96
CA THR A 334 5.06 20.08 5.07
C THR A 334 4.79 19.09 3.93
N ALA A 335 3.66 19.24 3.23
CA ALA A 335 3.27 18.30 2.17
C ALA A 335 4.43 17.97 1.21
N PRO A 336 4.56 16.71 0.75
CA PRO A 336 5.60 16.35 -0.20
C PRO A 336 5.49 17.19 -1.48
N GLU A 337 6.64 17.53 -2.10
CA GLU A 337 6.75 18.33 -3.34
C GLU A 337 5.76 17.89 -4.44
N GLU A 338 5.42 16.61 -4.48
CA GLU A 338 4.44 16.04 -5.43
C GLU A 338 3.05 16.68 -5.36
N TRP A 339 2.65 17.23 -4.21
CA TRP A 339 1.38 17.93 -4.02
C TRP A 339 1.45 19.41 -4.40
N HIS A 340 2.64 20.01 -4.44
CA HIS A 340 2.84 21.41 -4.82
C HIS A 340 2.60 21.67 -6.31
N GLY A 341 2.81 20.67 -7.17
CA GLY A 341 2.52 20.76 -8.62
C GLY A 341 1.03 20.77 -8.99
N LEU A 342 0.15 20.59 -7.99
CA LEU A 342 -1.28 20.83 -8.10
C LEU A 342 -1.54 22.32 -7.80
N ASP A 343 -1.21 23.20 -8.77
CA ASP A 343 -1.61 24.62 -8.76
C ASP A 343 -3.10 24.75 -8.39
N TYR A 344 -3.47 25.77 -7.62
CA TYR A 344 -4.85 26.14 -7.28
C TYR A 344 -5.83 26.08 -8.47
N ARG A 345 -5.39 26.43 -9.68
CA ARG A 345 -6.17 26.29 -10.92
C ARG A 345 -6.44 24.82 -11.27
N LYS A 346 -5.53 23.88 -11.00
CA LYS A 346 -5.76 22.43 -11.11
C LYS A 346 -6.62 21.88 -9.96
N TRP A 347 -6.66 22.57 -8.81
CA TRP A 347 -7.63 22.28 -7.74
C TRP A 347 -9.05 22.65 -8.13
N ILE A 348 -9.25 23.82 -8.74
CA ILE A 348 -10.57 24.39 -9.07
C ILE A 348 -11.10 24.00 -10.46
N LYS A 349 -10.26 23.86 -11.50
CA LYS A 349 -10.74 23.62 -12.88
C LYS A 349 -11.47 22.27 -13.09
N TRP A 350 -11.51 21.41 -12.08
CA TRP A 350 -12.16 20.10 -12.13
C TRP A 350 -13.29 19.93 -11.10
N SER A 351 -13.65 21.00 -10.36
CA SER A 351 -14.80 21.05 -9.43
C SER A 351 -15.99 21.77 -10.04
#